data_AF-A0A7J5J9S6-F1
#
_entry.id   AF-A0A7J5J9S6-F1
#
_cell.length_a   1.000
_cell.length_b   1.000
_cell.length_c   1.000
_cell.angle_alpha   90.00
_cell.angle_beta   90.00
_cell.angle_gamma   90.00
#
_symmetry.space_group_name_H-M   'P 1'
#
loop_
_entity.id
_entity.type
_entity.pdbx_description
1 polymer ?
#
loop_
_entity_poly.entity_id
_entity_poly.type
_entity_poly.pdbx_seq_one_letter_code
_entity_poly.pdbx_strand_id
1 'polypeptide(L)'
;MKRIKTGLTGFILGDWLGMPYRGKGKGTFKPMWTKSYLRGDKCSGNTSMLLCALDSRCNLELYQQNLRDWYFNRKYTGENIEFDIDQVTQKAIMKNFRGVSSDSNSGNRSLMGCCVLAFSPLSKEEIFTFIKITH
;
A
#
# COMPACT_ATOMS: atom_id res chain seq x y z
N MET A 1 20.07 -6.00 -7.64
CA MET A 1 19.78 -4.69 -7.04
C MET A 1 19.09 -3.69 -7.98
N LYS A 2 19.66 -3.33 -9.14
CA LYS A 2 19.12 -2.27 -10.04
C LYS A 2 17.65 -2.47 -10.43
N ARG A 3 17.26 -3.68 -10.84
CA ARG A 3 15.88 -4.00 -11.24
C ARG A 3 14.86 -3.83 -10.12
N ILE A 4 15.18 -4.28 -8.91
CA ILE A 4 14.30 -4.14 -7.73
C ILE A 4 14.10 -2.66 -7.40
N LYS A 5 15.18 -1.88 -7.34
CA LYS A 5 15.10 -0.44 -7.11
C LYS A 5 14.24 0.26 -8.16
N THR A 6 14.47 -0.03 -9.44
CA THR A 6 13.66 0.53 -10.54
C THR A 6 12.20 0.10 -10.46
N GLY A 7 11.92 -1.16 -10.11
CA GLY A 7 10.55 -1.66 -9.93
C GLY A 7 9.80 -0.92 -8.82
N LEU A 8 10.41 -0.78 -7.65
CA LEU A 8 9.82 -0.05 -6.51
C LEU A 8 9.65 1.44 -6.84
N THR A 9 10.63 2.07 -7.48
CA THR A 9 10.48 3.46 -7.93
C THR A 9 9.36 3.61 -8.95
N GLY A 10 9.24 2.69 -9.91
CA GLY A 10 8.15 2.70 -10.90
C GLY A 10 6.78 2.52 -10.27
N PHE A 11 6.66 1.65 -9.26
CA PHE A 11 5.44 1.49 -8.47
C PHE A 11 5.03 2.80 -7.80
N ILE A 12 5.94 3.40 -7.03
CA ILE A 12 5.68 4.64 -6.27
C ILE A 12 5.30 5.77 -7.22
N LEU A 13 6.05 5.94 -8.31
CA LEU A 13 5.74 6.95 -9.32
C LEU A 13 4.37 6.68 -9.97
N GLY A 14 4.07 5.45 -10.35
CA GLY A 14 2.78 5.09 -10.94
C GLY A 14 1.60 5.38 -10.03
N ASP A 15 1.75 5.09 -8.74
CA ASP A 15 0.76 5.39 -7.71
C ASP A 15 0.51 6.91 -7.60
N TRP A 16 1.57 7.70 -7.45
CA TRP A 16 1.47 9.17 -7.32
C TRP A 16 0.88 9.82 -8.57
N LEU A 17 1.26 9.33 -9.75
CA LEU A 17 0.74 9.79 -11.04
C LEU A 17 -0.75 9.43 -11.20
N GLY A 18 -1.21 8.31 -10.66
CA GLY A 18 -2.62 7.90 -10.73
C GLY A 18 -3.54 8.68 -9.79
N MET A 19 -3.04 9.10 -8.63
CA MET A 19 -3.84 9.72 -7.56
C MET A 19 -4.78 10.87 -8.00
N PRO A 20 -4.35 11.84 -8.82
CA PRO A 20 -5.20 12.99 -9.22
C PRO A 20 -6.40 12.60 -10.09
N TYR A 21 -6.43 11.36 -10.58
CA TYR A 21 -7.43 10.85 -11.50
C TYR A 21 -8.24 9.69 -10.90
N ARG A 22 -8.01 9.33 -9.63
CA ARG A 22 -8.78 8.31 -8.94
C ARG A 22 -10.27 8.67 -8.96
N GLY A 23 -11.11 7.70 -9.32
CA GLY A 23 -12.58 7.89 -9.43
C GLY A 23 -13.04 8.57 -10.72
N LYS A 24 -12.14 9.07 -11.57
CA LYS A 24 -12.52 9.64 -12.88
C LYS A 24 -12.77 8.53 -13.89
N GLY A 25 -13.84 8.68 -14.67
CA GLY A 25 -14.15 7.79 -15.78
C GLY A 25 -13.04 7.77 -16.84
N LYS A 26 -12.87 6.64 -17.51
CA LYS A 26 -11.93 6.53 -18.64
C LYS A 26 -12.32 7.55 -19.73
N GLY A 27 -11.36 8.35 -20.18
CA GLY A 27 -11.57 9.36 -21.22
C GLY A 27 -12.18 10.68 -20.74
N THR A 28 -12.53 10.81 -19.45
CA THR A 28 -13.12 12.05 -18.90
C THR A 28 -12.07 13.06 -18.40
N PHE A 29 -10.79 12.73 -18.50
CA PHE A 29 -9.69 13.58 -18.07
C PHE A 29 -8.55 13.57 -19.09
N LYS A 30 -7.79 14.67 -19.11
CA LYS A 30 -6.51 14.75 -19.80
C LYS A 30 -5.41 14.67 -18.74
N PRO A 31 -4.50 13.68 -18.81
CA PRO A 31 -3.38 13.63 -17.89
C PRO A 31 -2.51 14.88 -18.05
N MET A 32 -2.33 15.63 -16.97
CA MET A 32 -1.35 16.70 -16.86
C MET A 32 -0.31 16.32 -15.82
N TRP A 33 0.93 16.19 -16.26
CA TRP A 33 2.06 15.80 -15.43
C TRP A 33 2.87 17.04 -15.06
N THR A 34 2.57 17.65 -13.91
CA THR A 34 3.37 18.75 -13.37
C THR A 34 4.43 18.23 -12.40
N LYS A 35 5.56 18.95 -12.28
CA LYS A 35 6.63 18.64 -11.31
C LYS A 35 6.13 18.56 -9.87
N SER A 36 5.00 19.20 -9.54
CA SER A 36 4.40 19.11 -8.21
C SER A 36 3.96 17.68 -7.85
N TYR A 37 3.42 16.90 -8.78
CA TYR A 37 3.02 15.50 -8.50
C TYR A 37 4.20 14.57 -8.19
N LEU A 38 5.43 14.99 -8.49
CA LEU A 38 6.65 14.23 -8.25
C LEU A 38 7.36 14.62 -6.95
N ARG A 39 6.85 15.61 -6.19
CA ARG A 39 7.50 16.10 -4.95
C ARG A 39 7.31 15.19 -3.74
N GLY A 40 6.53 14.10 -3.87
CA GLY A 40 6.29 13.17 -2.77
C GLY A 40 5.34 13.68 -1.69
N ASP A 41 4.68 14.81 -1.95
CA ASP A 41 3.54 15.35 -1.22
C ASP A 41 2.25 14.58 -1.50
N LYS A 42 2.31 13.39 -2.13
CA LYS A 42 1.16 12.57 -2.55
C LYS A 42 1.39 11.06 -2.38
N CYS A 43 1.83 10.63 -1.20
CA CYS A 43 1.76 9.24 -0.79
C CYS A 43 0.29 8.78 -0.68
N SER A 44 -0.18 7.95 -1.62
CA SER A 44 -1.44 7.22 -1.43
C SER A 44 -1.23 6.08 -0.43
N GLY A 45 -2.31 5.50 0.06
CA GLY A 45 -2.13 4.37 0.96
C GLY A 45 -1.62 3.09 0.28
N ASN A 46 -1.52 3.02 -1.06
CA ASN A 46 -0.79 1.92 -1.70
C ASN A 46 0.70 2.06 -1.39
N THR A 47 1.25 3.26 -1.57
CA THR A 47 2.64 3.57 -1.18
C THR A 47 2.82 3.42 0.33
N SER A 48 1.87 3.86 1.17
CA SER A 48 1.97 3.64 2.63
C SER A 48 2.03 2.15 2.99
N MET A 49 1.14 1.32 2.41
CA MET A 49 1.16 -0.13 2.67
C MET A 49 2.44 -0.80 2.16
N LEU A 50 2.95 -0.38 1.00
CA LEU A 50 4.25 -0.79 0.47
C LEU A 50 5.38 -0.51 1.49
N LEU A 51 5.40 0.69 2.07
CA LEU A 51 6.39 1.10 3.07
C LEU A 51 6.25 0.31 4.38
N CYS A 52 5.02 0.02 4.83
CA CYS A 52 4.79 -0.84 5.97
C CYS A 52 5.40 -2.24 5.76
N ALA A 53 5.24 -2.81 4.56
CA ALA A 53 5.80 -4.12 4.20
C ALA A 53 7.32 -4.10 4.03
N LEU A 54 7.90 -3.00 3.52
CA LEU A 54 9.35 -2.82 3.44
C LEU A 54 9.98 -2.70 4.83
N ASP A 55 9.43 -1.83 5.69
CA ASP A 55 9.98 -1.59 7.04
C ASP A 55 9.78 -2.80 7.96
N SER A 56 8.87 -3.71 7.62
CA SER A 56 8.71 -4.97 8.37
C SER A 56 9.84 -5.97 8.15
N ARG A 57 10.64 -5.80 7.09
CA ARG A 57 11.74 -6.72 6.73
C ARG A 57 11.29 -8.19 6.71
N CYS A 58 10.10 -8.44 6.15
CA CYS A 58 9.49 -9.78 6.06
C CYS A 58 9.11 -10.39 7.42
N ASN A 59 9.01 -9.59 8.48
CA ASN A 59 8.46 -10.02 9.76
C ASN A 59 6.96 -9.67 9.84
N LEU A 60 6.14 -10.69 10.10
CA LEU A 60 4.68 -10.58 10.07
C LEU A 60 4.13 -9.69 11.21
N GLU A 61 4.68 -9.83 12.42
CA GLU A 61 4.26 -9.05 13.59
C GLU A 61 4.65 -7.58 13.44
N LEU A 62 5.86 -7.32 12.92
CA LEU A 62 6.31 -5.96 12.63
C LEU A 62 5.47 -5.34 11.50
N TYR A 63 5.04 -6.11 10.51
CA TYR A 63 4.12 -5.63 9.48
C TYR A 63 2.77 -5.21 10.08
N GLN A 64 2.19 -6.04 10.96
CA GLN A 64 0.98 -5.69 11.70
C GLN A 64 1.17 -4.41 12.53
N GLN A 65 2.30 -4.28 13.22
CA GLN A 65 2.61 -3.07 13.98
C GLN A 65 2.74 -1.84 13.07
N ASN A 66 3.41 -1.98 11.93
CA ASN A 66 3.54 -0.91 10.95
C ASN A 66 2.18 -0.45 10.40
N LEU A 67 1.26 -1.38 10.16
CA LEU A 67 -0.12 -1.03 9.77
C LEU A 67 -0.87 -0.30 10.90
N ARG A 68 -0.67 -0.69 12.16
CA ARG A 68 -1.22 0.06 13.32
C ARG A 68 -0.64 1.46 13.41
N ASP A 69 0.67 1.60 13.28
CA ASP A 69 1.35 2.91 13.31
C ASP A 69 0.94 3.78 12.13
N TRP A 70 0.71 3.19 10.96
CA TRP A 70 0.14 3.91 9.83
C TRP A 70 -1.26 4.44 10.18
N TYR A 71 -2.13 3.60 10.72
CA TYR A 71 -3.52 3.97 10.99
C TYR A 71 -3.69 4.95 12.15
N PHE A 72 -3.07 4.68 13.30
CA PHE A 72 -3.23 5.48 14.50
C PHE A 72 -2.30 6.69 14.54
N ASN A 73 -1.08 6.56 14.02
CA ASN A 73 -0.02 7.58 14.17
C ASN A 73 0.35 8.26 12.85
N ARG A 74 -0.26 7.86 11.72
CA ARG A 74 0.04 8.38 10.37
C ARG A 74 1.52 8.26 9.97
N LYS A 75 2.28 7.32 10.55
CA LYS A 75 3.75 7.15 10.37
C LYS A 75 4.18 7.03 8.90
N TYR A 76 3.35 6.44 8.04
CA TYR A 76 3.65 6.17 6.63
C TYR A 76 2.85 7.06 5.66
N THR A 77 2.33 8.18 6.16
CA THR A 77 1.58 9.16 5.37
C THR A 77 2.49 10.36 5.11
N GLY A 78 2.51 10.89 3.88
CA GLY A 78 3.26 12.11 3.59
C GLY A 78 2.61 13.34 4.23
N GLU A 79 3.37 14.43 4.32
CA GLU A 79 2.88 15.70 4.88
C GLU A 79 1.82 16.35 3.98
N ASN A 80 0.77 16.92 4.58
CA ASN A 80 -0.33 17.61 3.89
C ASN A 80 -1.17 16.75 2.95
N ILE A 81 -1.24 15.43 3.20
CA ILE A 81 -2.00 14.48 2.39
C ILE A 81 -3.21 13.98 3.16
N GLU A 82 -4.31 13.81 2.43
CA GLU A 82 -5.46 13.06 2.92
C GLU A 82 -5.06 11.62 3.23
N PHE A 83 -5.52 11.14 4.39
CA PHE A 83 -5.24 9.80 4.86
C PHE A 83 -6.05 8.76 4.06
N ASP A 84 -5.38 8.01 3.17
CA ASP A 84 -6.00 7.04 2.24
C ASP A 84 -5.84 5.59 2.70
N ILE A 85 -6.51 5.19 3.79
CA ILE A 85 -6.66 3.78 4.15
C ILE A 85 -7.99 3.23 3.63
N ASP A 86 -7.99 2.02 3.05
CA ASP A 86 -9.26 1.41 2.66
C ASP A 86 -9.99 0.78 3.86
N GLN A 87 -11.30 0.59 3.71
CA GLN A 87 -12.17 0.08 4.77
C GLN A 87 -11.83 -1.35 5.20
N VAL A 88 -11.31 -2.19 4.31
CA VAL A 88 -10.97 -3.59 4.62
C VAL A 88 -9.74 -3.60 5.52
N THR A 89 -8.68 -2.87 5.14
CA THR A 89 -7.47 -2.70 5.96
C THR A 89 -7.80 -2.07 7.31
N GLN A 90 -8.64 -1.04 7.35
CA GLN A 90 -9.09 -0.41 8.60
C GLN A 90 -9.81 -1.43 9.51
N LYS A 91 -10.77 -2.18 8.98
CA LYS A 91 -11.50 -3.22 9.74
C LYS A 91 -10.56 -4.29 10.28
N ALA A 92 -9.57 -4.71 9.48
CA ALA A 92 -8.58 -5.68 9.91
C ALA A 92 -7.77 -5.17 11.12
N ILE A 93 -7.28 -3.93 11.07
CA ILE A 93 -6.57 -3.29 12.18
C ILE A 93 -7.47 -3.21 13.43
N MET A 94 -8.71 -2.73 13.28
CA MET A 94 -9.66 -2.59 14.39
C MET A 94 -10.04 -3.93 15.04
N LYS A 95 -10.05 -5.02 14.27
CA LYS A 95 -10.29 -6.38 14.77
C LYS A 95 -9.01 -7.10 15.21
N ASN A 96 -7.92 -6.36 15.36
CA ASN A 96 -6.62 -6.91 15.76
C ASN A 96 -6.15 -8.05 14.84
N PHE A 97 -6.39 -7.90 13.54
CA PHE A 97 -6.05 -8.85 12.47
C PHE A 97 -6.64 -10.26 12.68
N ARG A 98 -7.70 -10.38 13.49
CA ARG A 98 -8.52 -11.59 13.58
C ARG A 98 -9.38 -11.61 12.31
N GLY A 99 -8.90 -12.35 11.31
CA GLY A 99 -9.33 -12.30 9.91
C GLY A 99 -10.83 -12.11 9.70
N VAL A 100 -11.18 -11.28 8.71
CA VAL A 100 -12.55 -11.08 8.25
C VAL A 100 -12.61 -11.62 6.84
N SER A 101 -13.06 -12.86 6.68
CA SER A 101 -13.22 -13.45 5.34
C SER A 101 -14.60 -13.10 4.80
N SER A 102 -14.66 -12.33 3.72
CA SER A 102 -15.87 -12.17 2.90
C SER A 102 -15.48 -11.86 1.46
N ASP A 103 -16.28 -12.31 0.49
CA ASP A 103 -15.99 -12.09 -0.94
C ASP A 103 -15.86 -10.59 -1.30
N SER A 104 -16.54 -9.73 -0.53
CA SER A 104 -16.46 -8.27 -0.61
C SER A 104 -15.11 -7.66 -0.15
N ASN A 105 -14.22 -8.47 0.44
CA ASN A 105 -12.88 -8.03 0.88
C ASN A 105 -11.80 -8.28 -0.18
N SER A 106 -12.17 -8.63 -1.42
CA SER A 106 -11.24 -8.90 -2.54
C SER A 106 -10.63 -7.62 -3.17
N GLY A 107 -10.32 -6.62 -2.35
CA GLY A 107 -9.75 -5.34 -2.80
C GLY A 107 -8.31 -5.47 -3.30
N ASN A 108 -7.91 -4.57 -4.19
CA ASN A 108 -6.58 -4.58 -4.82
C ASN A 108 -5.42 -4.27 -3.86
N ARG A 109 -5.70 -3.80 -2.63
CA ARG A 109 -4.64 -3.30 -1.75
C ARG A 109 -3.73 -4.42 -1.21
N SER A 110 -4.27 -5.63 -1.08
CA SER A 110 -3.48 -6.83 -0.81
C SER A 110 -2.36 -7.07 -1.83
N LEU A 111 -2.62 -6.82 -3.12
CA LEU A 111 -1.63 -6.97 -4.19
C LEU A 111 -0.48 -5.97 -4.08
N MET A 112 -0.73 -4.81 -3.49
CA MET A 112 0.26 -3.74 -3.35
C MET A 112 1.32 -4.08 -2.31
N GLY A 113 0.91 -4.66 -1.17
CA GLY A 113 1.83 -5.24 -0.19
C GLY A 113 2.65 -6.42 -0.75
N CYS A 114 2.02 -7.26 -1.58
CA CYS A 114 2.70 -8.40 -2.22
C CYS A 114 3.84 -8.02 -3.15
N CYS A 115 3.77 -6.86 -3.80
CA CYS A 115 4.78 -6.46 -4.79
C CYS A 115 6.19 -6.41 -4.18
N VAL A 116 6.32 -5.95 -2.93
CA VAL A 116 7.59 -5.95 -2.19
C VAL A 116 8.00 -7.35 -1.75
N LEU A 117 7.04 -8.10 -1.20
CA LEU A 117 7.31 -9.43 -0.65
C LEU A 117 7.72 -10.41 -1.76
N ALA A 118 7.28 -10.19 -3.00
CA ALA A 118 7.72 -10.96 -4.16
C ALA A 118 9.21 -10.78 -4.50
N PHE A 119 9.86 -9.71 -4.02
CA PHE A 119 11.31 -9.52 -4.14
C PHE A 119 12.09 -10.03 -2.93
N SER A 120 11.41 -10.61 -1.94
CA SER A 120 11.99 -11.14 -0.72
C SER A 120 12.33 -12.63 -0.84
N PRO A 121 13.07 -13.23 0.11
CA PRO A 121 13.32 -14.67 0.11
C PRO A 121 12.11 -15.51 0.56
N LEU A 122 10.96 -14.88 0.89
CA LEU A 122 9.76 -15.60 1.31
C LEU A 122 9.21 -16.51 0.20
N SER A 123 8.77 -17.69 0.61
CA SER A 123 7.93 -18.57 -0.20
C SER A 123 6.56 -17.95 -0.49
N LYS A 124 5.86 -18.54 -1.45
CA LYS A 124 4.48 -18.14 -1.80
C LYS A 124 3.54 -18.27 -0.59
N GLU A 125 3.69 -19.35 0.17
CA GLU A 125 2.90 -19.67 1.35
C GLU A 125 3.11 -18.63 2.46
N GLU A 126 4.36 -18.21 2.66
CA GLU A 126 4.69 -17.14 3.60
C GLU A 126 4.11 -15.80 3.13
N ILE A 127 4.21 -15.45 1.85
CA ILE A 127 3.59 -14.24 1.29
C ILE A 127 2.08 -14.23 1.55
N PHE A 128 1.40 -15.39 1.43
CA PHE A 128 -0.03 -15.47 1.72
C PHE A 128 -0.38 -15.12 3.18
N THR A 129 0.53 -15.35 4.13
CA THR A 129 0.27 -14.94 5.53
C THR A 129 0.19 -13.42 5.66
N PHE A 130 0.98 -12.67 4.90
CA PHE A 130 0.95 -11.21 4.88
C PHE A 130 -0.33 -10.67 4.25
N ILE A 131 -0.82 -11.32 3.19
CA ILE A 131 -2.10 -10.98 2.55
C ILE A 131 -3.24 -11.12 3.55
N LYS A 132 -3.33 -12.30 4.18
CA LYS A 132 -4.39 -12.73 5.11
C LYS A 132 -4.56 -11.84 6.34
N ILE A 133 -3.56 -11.03 6.69
CA ILE A 133 -3.68 -10.04 7.76
C ILE A 133 -4.81 -9.07 7.48
N THR A 134 -5.01 -8.71 6.20
CA THR A 134 -5.98 -7.67 5.81
C THR A 134 -7.09 -8.19 4.90
N HIS A 135 -6.78 -9.11 3.98
CA HIS A 135 -7.69 -9.61 2.93
C HIS A 135 -7.65 -11.14 2.91
#